data_AF-A0A838R2G0-F1
#
_entry.id   AF-A0A838R2G0-F1
#
_cell.length_a   1.000
_cell.length_b   1.000
_cell.length_c   1.000
_cell.angle_alpha   90.00
_cell.angle_beta   90.00
_cell.angle_gamma   90.00
#
_symmetry.space_group_name_H-M   'P 1'
#
loop_
_entity.id
_entity.type
_entity.pdbx_description
1 polymer ?
#
loop_
_entity_poly.entity_id
_entity_poly.type
_entity_poly.pdbx_seq_one_letter_code
_entity_poly.pdbx_strand_id
1 'polypeptide(L)'
;LSDHQSDVFVVATANDVTRLPPEFTRAERFDGVFFIDLPSRLPKDAIWKIHRGRLGIGGERARPDDELWTGAEISACCRLATLLDVPLTAAAQHVVPVAVSAAESLARLRSWASGRCLAADRSGIYQFDAKSRRRRGIRLDPSDN
;
A
#
# COMPACT_ATOMS: atom_id res chain seq x y z
N LEU A 1 -8.91 -18.04 -22.10
CA LEU A 1 -9.52 -17.87 -20.77
C LEU A 1 -10.75 -16.97 -20.83
N SER A 2 -11.03 -16.37 -21.99
CA SER A 2 -12.06 -15.33 -22.17
C SER A 2 -13.22 -15.83 -23.02
N ASP A 3 -13.33 -17.14 -23.17
CA ASP A 3 -14.42 -17.77 -23.93
C ASP A 3 -14.94 -18.97 -23.13
N HIS A 4 -15.77 -18.65 -22.14
CA HIS A 4 -16.46 -19.62 -21.29
C HIS A 4 -17.90 -19.15 -21.10
N GLN A 5 -18.89 -19.99 -21.45
CA GLN A 5 -20.32 -19.73 -21.24
C GLN A 5 -20.77 -19.87 -19.76
N SER A 6 -19.84 -19.76 -18.82
CA SER A 6 -20.04 -20.03 -17.39
C SER A 6 -19.71 -18.79 -16.56
N ASP A 7 -20.54 -18.47 -15.57
CA ASP A 7 -20.38 -17.34 -14.62
C ASP A 7 -19.20 -17.56 -13.64
N VAL A 8 -17.98 -17.66 -14.16
CA VAL A 8 -16.76 -17.86 -13.37
C VAL A 8 -15.94 -16.58 -13.36
N PHE A 9 -15.71 -16.03 -12.17
CA PHE A 9 -14.82 -14.88 -11.95
C PHE A 9 -13.53 -15.34 -11.28
N VAL A 10 -12.38 -14.98 -11.87
CA VAL A 10 -11.05 -15.36 -11.37
C VAL A 10 -10.33 -14.13 -10.84
N VAL A 11 -9.87 -14.21 -9.58
CA VAL A 11 -9.00 -13.20 -8.97
C VAL A 11 -7.65 -13.82 -8.66
N ALA A 12 -6.58 -13.15 -9.09
CA ALA A 12 -5.21 -13.52 -8.80
C ALA A 12 -4.45 -12.32 -8.21
N THR A 13 -3.48 -12.60 -7.34
CA THR A 13 -2.63 -11.57 -6.72
C THR A 13 -1.17 -11.93 -6.92
N ALA A 14 -0.32 -10.94 -7.21
CA ALA A 14 1.12 -11.12 -7.32
C ALA A 14 1.86 -9.95 -6.67
N ASN A 15 2.81 -10.24 -5.79
CA ASN A 15 3.68 -9.23 -5.18
C ASN A 15 4.96 -8.99 -6.00
N ASP A 16 5.26 -9.88 -6.96
CA ASP A 16 6.39 -9.76 -7.88
C ASP A 16 5.92 -10.02 -9.31
N VAL A 17 5.84 -8.94 -10.08
CA VAL A 17 5.35 -8.94 -11.47
C VAL A 17 6.37 -9.50 -12.45
N THR A 18 7.65 -9.58 -12.08
CA THR A 18 8.70 -10.11 -12.95
C THR A 18 8.58 -11.62 -13.15
N ARG A 19 7.89 -12.29 -12.23
CA ARG A 19 7.60 -13.72 -12.28
C ARG A 19 6.31 -14.04 -13.04
N LEU A 20 5.54 -13.03 -13.42
CA LEU A 20 4.34 -13.24 -14.21
C LEU A 20 4.72 -13.43 -15.68
N PRO A 21 4.26 -14.51 -16.33
CA PRO A 21 4.44 -14.68 -17.76
C PRO A 21 3.88 -13.47 -18.52
N PRO A 22 4.59 -12.93 -19.53
CA PRO A 22 4.16 -11.73 -20.26
C PRO A 22 2.80 -11.90 -20.95
N GLU A 23 2.37 -13.14 -21.18
CA GLU A 23 1.07 -13.53 -21.72
C GLU A 23 -0.11 -13.03 -20.86
N PHE A 24 0.10 -12.78 -19.56
CA PHE A 24 -0.93 -12.24 -18.66
C PHE A 24 -1.10 -10.71 -18.75
N THR A 25 -0.12 -10.01 -19.32
CA THR A 25 -0.21 -8.56 -19.57
C THR A 25 -0.77 -8.21 -20.95
N ARG A 26 -0.96 -9.22 -21.81
CA ARG A 26 -1.63 -9.04 -23.11
C ARG A 26 -3.13 -8.90 -22.92
N ALA A 27 -3.72 -8.00 -23.70
CA ALA A 27 -5.18 -7.87 -23.83
C ALA A 27 -5.80 -9.24 -24.15
N GLU A 28 -7.03 -9.47 -23.66
CA GLU A 28 -7.81 -10.72 -23.82
C GLU A 28 -7.54 -11.87 -22.82
N ARG A 29 -6.83 -11.66 -21.70
CA ARG A 29 -6.70 -12.70 -20.63
C ARG A 29 -7.17 -12.26 -19.24
N PHE A 30 -6.96 -11.00 -18.89
CA PHE A 30 -7.54 -10.37 -17.70
C PHE A 30 -8.27 -9.11 -18.12
N ASP A 31 -9.50 -8.92 -17.64
CA ASP A 31 -10.31 -7.73 -17.95
C ASP A 31 -9.80 -6.47 -17.22
N GLY A 32 -9.02 -6.65 -16.16
CA GLY A 32 -8.43 -5.54 -15.43
C GLY A 32 -7.25 -5.98 -14.57
N VAL A 33 -6.20 -5.15 -14.55
CA VAL A 33 -5.07 -5.29 -13.63
C VAL A 33 -5.10 -4.12 -12.68
N PHE A 34 -5.27 -4.40 -11.39
CA PHE A 34 -5.33 -3.38 -10.34
C PHE A 34 -4.04 -3.35 -9.57
N PHE A 35 -3.54 -2.14 -9.30
CA PHE A 35 -2.41 -1.93 -8.42
C PHE A 35 -2.89 -1.46 -7.04
N ILE A 36 -2.51 -2.22 -6.02
CA ILE A 36 -2.81 -1.94 -4.62
C ILE A 36 -1.57 -1.34 -3.99
N ASP A 37 -1.59 -0.03 -3.77
CA ASP A 37 -0.51 0.68 -3.08
C ASP A 37 -0.73 0.67 -1.55
N LEU A 38 0.17 1.31 -0.80
CA LEU A 38 0.01 1.55 0.62
C LEU A 38 -1.35 2.22 0.89
N PRO A 39 -2.07 1.78 1.94
CA PRO A 39 -3.40 2.29 2.22
C PRO A 39 -3.33 3.80 2.54
N SER A 40 -4.28 4.56 2.01
CA SER A 40 -4.47 5.96 2.41
C SER A 40 -5.08 6.05 3.82
N ARG A 41 -5.25 7.28 4.33
CA ARG A 41 -5.72 7.52 5.71
C ARG A 41 -7.05 6.81 6.01
N LEU A 42 -8.03 6.91 5.12
CA LEU A 42 -9.38 6.37 5.33
C LEU A 42 -9.38 4.83 5.41
N PRO A 43 -8.77 4.08 4.47
CA PRO A 43 -8.57 2.63 4.62
C PRO A 43 -7.79 2.25 5.88
N LYS A 44 -6.72 2.99 6.23
CA LYS A 44 -5.98 2.73 7.48
C LYS A 44 -6.84 2.88 8.72
N ASP A 45 -7.69 3.91 8.77
CA ASP A 45 -8.61 4.13 9.90
C ASP A 45 -9.61 2.99 10.05
N ALA A 46 -10.13 2.47 8.93
CA ALA A 46 -10.97 1.28 8.92
C ALA A 46 -10.22 0.04 9.45
N ILE A 47 -8.98 -0.18 9.01
CA ILE A 47 -8.13 -1.29 9.47
C ILE A 47 -7.86 -1.18 10.98
N TRP A 48 -7.51 0.01 11.48
CA TRP A 48 -7.35 0.28 12.92
C TRP A 48 -8.61 -0.07 13.69
N LYS A 49 -9.78 0.38 13.21
CA LYS A 49 -11.07 0.10 13.85
C LYS A 49 -11.33 -1.41 13.96
N ILE A 50 -11.08 -2.16 12.89
CA ILE A 50 -11.26 -3.63 12.84
C ILE A 50 -10.35 -4.32 13.87
N HIS A 51 -9.04 -4.04 13.85
CA HIS A 51 -8.10 -4.74 14.73
C HIS A 51 -8.26 -4.34 16.19
N ARG A 52 -8.54 -3.06 16.48
CA ARG A 52 -8.84 -2.60 17.84
C ARG A 52 -10.11 -3.24 18.39
N GLY A 53 -11.18 -3.27 17.59
CA GLY A 53 -12.44 -3.90 17.98
C GLY A 53 -12.28 -5.39 18.27
N ARG A 54 -11.52 -6.10 17.42
CA ARG A 54 -11.25 -7.54 17.60
C ARG A 54 -10.44 -7.86 18.86
N LEU A 55 -9.55 -6.96 19.29
CA LEU A 55 -8.63 -7.17 20.42
C LEU A 55 -9.02 -6.39 21.69
N GLY A 56 -10.19 -5.74 21.70
CA GLY A 56 -10.67 -4.96 22.86
C GLY A 56 -9.80 -3.73 23.18
N ILE A 57 -9.06 -3.21 22.21
CA ILE A 57 -8.18 -2.05 22.41
C ILE A 57 -9.04 -0.78 22.31
N GLY A 58 -9.14 -0.04 23.42
CA GLY A 58 -9.95 1.19 23.49
C GLY A 58 -9.59 2.22 22.42
N GLY A 59 -10.62 2.87 21.85
CA GLY A 59 -10.49 3.87 20.79
C GLY A 59 -9.65 5.10 21.19
N GLU A 60 -9.68 5.46 22.47
CA GLU A 60 -8.97 6.61 23.05
C GLU A 60 -7.45 6.44 23.12
N ARG A 61 -6.94 5.20 23.01
CA ARG A 61 -5.49 4.97 23.09
C ARG A 61 -4.79 5.67 21.93
N ALA A 62 -3.70 6.38 22.20
CA ALA A 62 -2.93 7.08 21.18
C ALA A 62 -2.42 6.11 20.10
N ARG A 63 -2.48 6.54 18.83
CA ARG A 63 -1.95 5.78 17.68
C ARG A 63 -0.50 6.19 17.41
N PRO A 64 0.37 5.24 17.03
CA PRO A 64 1.68 5.57 16.48
C PRO A 64 1.54 6.23 15.11
N ASP A 65 2.64 6.82 14.62
CA ASP A 65 2.76 7.20 13.22
C ASP A 65 2.74 5.95 12.33
N ASP A 66 1.71 5.87 11.48
CA ASP A 66 1.43 4.76 10.59
C ASP A 66 1.52 5.17 9.11
N GLU A 67 2.16 6.30 8.77
CA GLU A 67 2.23 6.83 7.40
C GLU A 67 2.75 5.77 6.40
N LEU A 68 3.74 4.97 6.80
CA LEU A 68 4.37 3.97 5.96
C LEU A 68 3.88 2.54 6.20
N TRP A 69 2.83 2.36 7.00
CA TRP A 69 2.35 1.04 7.42
C TRP A 69 1.34 0.47 6.43
N THR A 70 1.41 -0.85 6.22
CA THR A 70 0.33 -1.62 5.58
C THR A 70 -0.65 -2.11 6.64
N GLY A 71 -1.72 -2.79 6.19
CA GLY A 71 -2.64 -3.43 7.14
C GLY A 71 -1.99 -4.50 8.00
N ALA A 72 -0.93 -5.16 7.50
CA ALA A 72 -0.20 -6.17 8.26
C ALA A 72 0.53 -5.57 9.47
N GLU A 73 1.19 -4.43 9.32
CA GLU A 73 1.85 -3.71 10.40
C GLU A 73 0.85 -3.20 11.44
N ILE A 74 -0.30 -2.66 11.02
CA ILE A 74 -1.36 -2.24 11.95
C ILE A 74 -1.85 -3.45 12.77
N SER A 75 -2.09 -4.59 12.11
CA SER A 75 -2.49 -5.81 12.80
C SER A 75 -1.40 -6.32 13.75
N ALA A 76 -0.13 -6.27 13.35
CA ALA A 76 0.99 -6.73 14.15
C ALA A 76 1.17 -5.84 15.39
N CYS A 77 1.11 -4.52 15.23
CA CYS A 77 1.17 -3.56 16.32
C CYS A 77 0.07 -3.80 17.35
N CYS A 78 -1.19 -3.94 16.90
CA CYS A 78 -2.30 -4.24 17.82
C CYS A 78 -2.08 -5.55 18.56
N ARG A 79 -1.64 -6.61 17.85
CA ARG A 79 -1.35 -7.92 18.45
C ARG A 79 -0.24 -7.84 19.50
N LEU A 80 0.85 -7.12 19.21
CA LEU A 80 1.98 -6.95 20.12
C LEU A 80 1.59 -6.13 21.35
N ALA A 81 0.81 -5.06 21.19
CA ALA A 81 0.31 -4.26 22.30
C ALA A 81 -0.53 -5.10 23.27
N THR A 82 -1.42 -5.95 22.74
CA THR A 82 -2.21 -6.87 23.57
C THR A 82 -1.35 -7.95 24.21
N LEU A 83 -0.41 -8.55 23.48
CA LEU A 83 0.41 -9.66 23.97
C LEU A 83 1.39 -9.23 25.08
N LEU A 84 1.99 -8.05 24.92
CA LEU A 84 2.98 -7.52 25.86
C LEU A 84 2.33 -6.65 26.96
N ASP A 85 1.02 -6.41 26.86
CA ASP A 85 0.27 -5.47 27.69
C ASP A 85 0.89 -4.07 27.76
N VAL A 86 1.25 -3.54 26.58
CA VAL A 86 1.88 -2.22 26.44
C VAL A 86 1.03 -1.28 25.56
N PRO A 87 1.23 0.04 25.65
CA PRO A 87 0.62 0.99 24.73
C PRO A 87 0.99 0.71 23.26
N LEU A 88 0.10 1.07 22.33
CA LEU A 88 0.33 0.90 20.88
C LEU A 88 1.60 1.61 20.40
N THR A 89 1.92 2.77 20.98
CA THR A 89 3.14 3.53 20.68
C THR A 89 4.41 2.80 21.09
N ALA A 90 4.38 2.04 22.19
CA ALA A 90 5.49 1.18 22.60
C ALA A 90 5.59 -0.05 21.69
N ALA A 91 4.47 -0.72 21.41
CA ALA A 91 4.43 -1.86 20.51
C ALA A 91 4.92 -1.52 19.08
N ALA A 92 4.69 -0.29 18.62
CA ALA A 92 5.14 0.20 17.32
C ALA A 92 6.67 0.15 17.14
N GLN A 93 7.45 0.22 18.23
CA GLN A 93 8.91 0.13 18.18
C GLN A 93 9.41 -1.25 17.70
N HIS A 94 8.55 -2.26 17.77
CA HIS A 94 8.83 -3.62 17.32
C HIS A 94 8.26 -3.93 15.93
N VAL A 95 7.75 -2.91 15.21
CA VAL A 95 7.15 -3.06 13.89
C VAL A 95 8.06 -2.38 12.86
N VAL A 96 8.55 -3.17 11.91
CA VAL A 96 9.36 -2.66 10.79
C VAL A 96 8.48 -2.59 9.54
N PRO A 97 8.17 -1.39 9.02
CA PRO A 97 7.28 -1.27 7.87
C PRO A 97 7.91 -1.82 6.59
N VAL A 98 7.14 -2.57 5.81
CA VAL A 98 7.54 -3.09 4.49
C VAL A 98 7.93 -1.96 3.54
N ALA A 99 7.28 -0.81 3.64
CA ALA A 99 7.63 0.37 2.86
C ALA A 99 9.06 0.89 3.13
N VAL A 100 9.65 0.53 4.28
CA VAL A 100 11.04 0.82 4.63
C VAL A 100 11.94 -0.36 4.24
N SER A 101 11.63 -1.57 4.70
CA SER A 101 12.50 -2.75 4.50
C SER A 101 12.58 -3.21 3.04
N ALA A 102 11.52 -2.99 2.25
CA ALA A 102 11.43 -3.36 0.84
C ALA A 102 11.23 -2.14 -0.08
N ALA A 103 11.73 -0.97 0.32
CA ALA A 103 11.50 0.30 -0.36
C ALA A 103 11.86 0.26 -1.86
N GLU A 104 12.99 -0.37 -2.21
CA GLU A 104 13.44 -0.50 -3.60
C GLU A 104 12.50 -1.37 -4.45
N SER A 105 12.09 -2.51 -3.91
CA SER A 105 11.14 -3.42 -4.57
C SER A 105 9.79 -2.72 -4.79
N LEU A 106 9.32 -1.98 -3.78
CA LEU A 106 8.09 -1.19 -3.89
C LEU A 106 8.23 -0.09 -4.95
N ALA A 107 9.36 0.62 -5.01
CA ALA A 107 9.59 1.65 -6.01
C ALA A 107 9.61 1.08 -7.44
N ARG A 108 10.26 -0.07 -7.65
CA ARG A 108 10.25 -0.78 -8.94
C ARG A 108 8.82 -1.18 -9.32
N LEU A 109 8.06 -1.72 -8.37
CA LEU A 109 6.70 -2.16 -8.61
C LEU A 109 5.75 -0.99 -8.94
N ARG A 110 5.85 0.13 -8.21
CA ARG A 110 5.09 1.36 -8.51
C ARG A 110 5.44 1.94 -9.88
N SER A 111 6.74 1.94 -10.23
CA SER A 111 7.18 2.39 -11.56
C SER A 111 6.67 1.48 -12.68
N TRP A 112 6.60 0.16 -12.44
CA TRP A 112 5.98 -0.77 -13.38
C TRP A 112 4.47 -0.53 -13.49
N ALA A 113 3.75 -0.36 -12.37
CA ALA A 113 2.30 -0.21 -12.39
C ALA A 113 1.83 1.12 -13.01
N SER A 114 2.65 2.18 -12.93
CA SER A 114 2.31 3.51 -13.43
C SER A 114 1.99 3.48 -14.93
N GLY A 115 0.77 3.87 -15.29
CA GLY A 115 0.29 3.85 -16.67
C GLY A 115 -0.11 2.47 -17.21
N ARG A 116 0.06 1.40 -16.42
CA ARG A 116 -0.24 0.01 -16.83
C ARG A 116 -1.41 -0.62 -16.06
N CYS A 117 -1.69 -0.14 -14.84
CA CYS A 117 -2.70 -0.70 -13.95
C CYS A 117 -3.77 0.33 -13.58
N LEU A 118 -4.94 -0.14 -13.17
CA LEU A 118 -5.96 0.67 -12.51
C LEU A 118 -5.57 0.89 -11.04
N ALA A 119 -5.85 2.08 -10.51
CA ALA A 119 -5.68 2.32 -9.09
C ALA A 119 -6.80 1.62 -8.29
N ALA A 120 -6.44 0.96 -7.19
CA ALA A 120 -7.43 0.30 -6.33
C ALA A 120 -8.12 1.27 -5.35
N ASP A 121 -7.49 2.41 -5.05
CA ASP A 121 -7.95 3.38 -4.04
C ASP A 121 -8.72 4.57 -4.63
N ARG A 122 -8.67 4.74 -5.95
CA ARG A 122 -9.30 5.84 -6.69
C ARG A 122 -9.68 5.40 -8.08
N SER A 123 -10.60 6.13 -8.71
CA SER A 123 -10.98 5.85 -10.10
C SER A 123 -9.84 6.21 -11.07
N GLY A 124 -9.62 5.36 -12.07
CA GLY A 124 -8.72 5.61 -13.20
C GLY A 124 -7.39 4.86 -13.15
N ILE A 125 -6.51 5.23 -14.07
CA ILE A 125 -5.18 4.61 -14.25
C ILE A 125 -4.27 5.03 -13.09
N TYR A 126 -3.58 4.07 -12.50
CA TYR A 126 -2.57 4.30 -11.48
C TYR A 126 -1.40 5.12 -12.05
N GLN A 127 -1.02 6.16 -11.32
CA GLN A 127 0.10 7.03 -11.65
C GLN A 127 1.02 7.13 -10.43
N PHE A 128 2.31 6.94 -10.67
CA PHE A 128 3.37 7.15 -9.69
C PHE A 128 4.32 8.23 -10.20
N ASP A 129 4.24 9.43 -9.61
CA ASP A 129 5.18 10.50 -9.93
C ASP A 129 6.44 10.41 -9.04
N ALA A 130 7.49 9.78 -9.58
CA ALA A 130 8.79 9.75 -8.94
C ALA A 130 9.46 11.15 -8.84
N LYS A 131 9.00 12.15 -9.61
CA LYS A 131 9.63 13.49 -9.70
C LYS A 131 9.12 14.49 -8.66
N SER A 132 7.97 14.26 -8.03
CA SER A 132 7.39 15.18 -7.02
C SER A 132 8.29 15.40 -5.79
N ARG A 133 9.10 14.40 -5.39
CA ARG A 133 10.04 14.55 -4.26
C ARG A 133 11.26 15.43 -4.55
N ARG A 134 11.59 15.71 -5.82
CA ARG A 134 12.82 16.44 -6.19
C ARG A 134 12.65 17.96 -6.30
N ARG A 135 11.43 18.51 -6.19
CA ARG A 135 11.14 19.94 -6.44
C ARG A 135 10.87 20.80 -5.21
N ARG A 136 11.00 20.27 -3.99
CA ARG A 136 11.03 21.10 -2.77
C ARG A 136 12.48 21.46 -2.41
N GLY A 137 13.06 22.37 -3.16
CA GLY A 137 14.39 22.90 -2.88
C GLY A 137 14.85 23.86 -3.97
N ILE A 138 15.16 25.08 -3.54
CA ILE A 138 15.78 26.18 -4.30
C ILE A 138 14.78 27.10 -5.04
N ARG A 139 14.31 28.13 -4.30
CA ARG A 139 14.06 29.45 -4.88
C ARG A 139 15.44 30.03 -5.22
N LEU A 140 15.75 30.18 -6.50
CA LEU A 140 16.83 31.08 -6.94
C LEU A 140 16.19 32.45 -7.09
N ASP A 141 16.53 33.39 -6.21
CA ASP A 141 16.25 34.81 -6.44
C ASP A 141 17.18 35.30 -7.56
N PRO A 142 16.64 35.82 -8.68
CA PRO A 142 17.46 36.39 -9.74
C PRO A 142 17.69 37.87 -9.44
N SER A 143 18.69 38.20 -8.63
CA SER A 143 19.18 39.58 -8.46
C SER A 143 20.60 39.55 -7.88
N ASP A 144 21.59 39.40 -8.75
CA ASP A 144 22.93 39.99 -8.61
C ASP A 144 23.69 39.75 -9.92
N ASN A 145 23.65 40.76 -10.79
CA ASN A 145 24.66 41.13 -11.79
C ASN A 145 24.30 42.51 -12.37
#